data_AF-A0A0B7BW35-F1
#
_entry.id   AF-A0A0B7BW35-F1
#
_cell.length_a   1.000
_cell.length_b   1.000
_cell.length_c   1.000
_cell.angle_alpha   90.00
_cell.angle_beta   90.00
_cell.angle_gamma   90.00
#
_symmetry.space_group_name_H-M   'P 1'
#
loop_
_entity.id
_entity.type
_entity.pdbx_description
1 polymer ?
#
loop_
_entity_poly.entity_id
_entity_poly.type
_entity_poly.pdbx_seq_one_letter_code
_entity_poly.pdbx_strand_id
1 'polypeptide(L)' 'WDLTRRTLLAVFTPDACISVCTVVLNGKLILLGMYDKPELVVLKLTSSSIAQSEDTGGIELFGETTGDTSDEEDEEDKDE' A
#
# COMPACT_ATOMS: atom_id res chain seq x y z
N TRP A 1 -6.24 15.83 -9.01
CA TRP A 1 -7.06 16.96 -9.50
C TRP A 1 -8.52 16.67 -9.21
N ASP A 2 -9.30 17.68 -8.84
CA ASP A 2 -10.75 17.64 -8.90
C ASP A 2 -11.16 18.11 -10.30
N LEU A 3 -11.67 17.20 -11.11
CA LEU A 3 -12.02 17.47 -12.51
C LEU A 3 -13.29 18.31 -12.64
N THR A 4 -14.22 18.22 -11.67
CA THR A 4 -15.47 18.98 -11.67
C THR A 4 -15.21 20.44 -11.36
N ARG A 5 -14.44 20.71 -10.31
CA ARG A 5 -14.11 22.07 -9.86
C ARG A 5 -12.91 22.65 -10.60
N ARG A 6 -12.20 21.82 -11.38
CA ARG A 6 -10.95 22.18 -12.10
C ARG A 6 -9.88 22.70 -11.16
N THR A 7 -9.80 22.13 -9.97
CA THR A 7 -8.86 22.53 -8.93
C THR A 7 -7.83 21.45 -8.67
N LEU A 8 -6.59 21.87 -8.40
CA LEU A 8 -5.56 21.00 -7.89
C LEU A 8 -5.91 20.59 -6.46
N LEU A 9 -5.89 19.28 -6.16
CA LEU A 9 -6.17 18.76 -4.80
C LEU A 9 -4.89 18.54 -4.02
N ALA A 10 -3.93 17.84 -4.63
CA ALA A 10 -2.63 17.51 -4.06
C ALA A 10 -1.61 17.31 -5.18
N VAL A 11 -0.34 17.51 -4.85
CA VAL A 11 0.81 17.23 -5.70
C VAL A 11 1.76 16.33 -4.92
N PHE A 12 2.24 15.29 -5.59
CA PHE A 12 3.29 14.42 -5.09
C PHE A 12 4.46 14.49 -6.07
N THR A 13 5.62 14.92 -5.58
CA THR A 13 6.85 15.06 -6.37
C THR A 13 7.95 14.24 -5.73
N PRO A 14 8.13 12.97 -6.14
CA PRO A 14 9.29 12.19 -5.71
C PRO A 14 10.59 12.78 -6.28
N ASP A 15 11.70 12.39 -5.68
CA ASP A 15 13.06 12.75 -6.11
C ASP A 15 13.55 11.94 -7.34
N ALA A 16 12.74 11.00 -7.81
CA ALA A 16 13.01 10.15 -8.97
C ALA A 16 11.88 10.22 -10.02
N CYS A 17 12.21 9.90 -11.27
CA CYS A 17 11.24 9.93 -12.37
C CYS A 17 10.24 8.78 -12.25
N ILE A 18 8.95 9.09 -12.39
CA ILE A 18 7.88 8.09 -12.47
C ILE A 18 7.82 7.56 -13.91
N SER A 19 7.98 6.25 -14.09
CA SER A 19 7.90 5.59 -15.39
C SER A 19 6.49 5.06 -15.70
N VAL A 20 5.78 4.62 -14.66
CA VAL A 20 4.44 4.03 -14.77
C VAL A 20 3.54 4.59 -13.68
N CYS A 21 2.28 4.89 -14.01
CA CYS A 21 1.25 5.26 -13.04
C CYS A 21 -0.03 4.49 -13.38
N THR A 22 -0.54 3.72 -12.43
CA THR A 22 -1.79 2.98 -12.60
C THR A 22 -2.67 3.08 -11.36
N VAL A 23 -3.99 3.03 -11.56
CA VAL A 23 -4.99 3.08 -10.50
C VAL A 23 -5.62 1.71 -10.37
N VAL A 24 -5.60 1.14 -9.17
CA VAL A 24 -6.05 -0.24 -8.90
C VAL A 24 -7.04 -0.29 -7.73
N LEU A 25 -7.61 -1.48 -7.48
CA LEU A 25 -8.60 -1.73 -6.43
C LEU A 25 -9.76 -0.72 -6.45
N ASN A 26 -10.39 -0.55 -7.63
CA ASN A 26 -11.52 0.36 -7.85
C ASN A 26 -11.24 1.81 -7.41
N GLY A 27 -10.01 2.29 -7.61
CA GLY A 27 -9.65 3.67 -7.28
C GLY A 27 -9.21 3.88 -5.84
N LYS A 28 -9.00 2.83 -5.05
CA LYS A 28 -8.53 2.95 -3.67
C LYS A 28 -7.01 3.14 -3.57
N LEU A 29 -6.26 2.59 -4.53
CA LEU A 29 -4.80 2.67 -4.57
C LEU A 29 -4.30 3.24 -5.90
N ILE A 30 -3.19 3.97 -5.83
CA ILE A 30 -2.41 4.40 -6.98
C ILE A 30 -1.03 3.74 -6.86
N LEU A 31 -0.61 3.03 -7.90
CA LEU A 31 0.68 2.38 -7.98
C LEU A 31 1.58 3.15 -8.94
N LEU A 32 2.79 3.49 -8.49
CA LEU A 32 3.81 4.17 -9.27
C LEU A 32 5.01 3.25 -9.45
N GLY A 33 5.43 3.06 -10.70
CA GLY A 33 6.72 2.49 -11.04
C GLY A 33 7.76 3.59 -11.18
N MET A 34 8.90 3.42 -10.54
CA MET A 34 10.02 4.36 -10.67
C MET A 34 10.89 3.98 -11.88
N TYR A 35 11.57 4.95 -12.50
CA TYR A 35 12.37 4.69 -13.70
C TYR A 35 13.71 4.00 -13.40
N ASP A 36 14.38 4.44 -12.35
CA ASP A 36 15.76 4.09 -11.99
C ASP A 36 15.86 3.14 -10.79
N LYS A 37 14.74 2.82 -10.14
CA LYS A 37 14.67 1.96 -8.97
C LYS A 37 13.73 0.78 -9.24
N PRO A 38 14.07 -0.45 -8.81
CA PRO A 38 13.19 -1.62 -8.93
C PRO A 38 12.09 -1.63 -7.86
N GLU A 39 11.62 -0.45 -7.43
CA GLU A 39 10.66 -0.28 -6.34
C GLU A 39 9.31 0.18 -6.91
N LEU A 40 8.25 -0.29 -6.26
CA LEU A 40 6.88 0.18 -6.52
C LEU A 40 6.44 1.05 -5.35
N VAL A 41 5.97 2.26 -5.66
CA VAL A 41 5.41 3.16 -4.64
C VAL A 41 3.89 3.04 -4.67
N VAL A 42 3.31 2.72 -3.51
CA VAL A 42 1.86 2.59 -3.33
C VAL A 42 1.33 3.82 -2.59
N LEU A 43 0.42 4.55 -3.22
CA LEU A 43 -0.30 5.65 -2.59
C LEU A 43 -1.72 5.20 -2.26
N LYS A 44 -2.05 5.19 -0.97
CA LYS A 44 -3.41 4.91 -0.48
C LYS A 44 -4.19 6.21 -0.36
N LEU A 45 -5.33 6.28 -1.04
CA LEU A 45 -6.24 7.42 -0.88
C LEU A 45 -7.00 7.28 0.44
N THR A 46 -6.88 8.30 1.29
CA THR A 46 -7.59 8.39 2.57
C THR A 46 -8.52 9.61 2.54
N SER A 47 -9.77 9.41 2.94
CA SER A 47 -10.77 10.47 3.14
C SER A 47 -11.84 9.96 4.08
N SER A 48 -12.48 10.85 4.84
CA SER A 48 -13.68 10.52 5.61
C SER A 48 -14.86 10.13 4.71
N SER A 49 -14.84 10.53 3.44
CA SER A 49 -15.87 10.22 2.44
C SER A 49 -15.56 9.00 1.56
N ILE A 50 -14.36 8.43 1.67
CA ILE A 50 -13.96 7.24 0.92
C ILE A 50 -14.14 6.06 1.86
N ALA A 51 -14.95 5.07 1.46
CA ALA A 51 -15.02 3.81 2.17
C ALA A 51 -13.59 3.27 2.31
N GLN A 52 -13.11 3.16 3.54
CA GLN A 52 -11.80 2.58 3.80
C GLN A 52 -11.75 1.24 3.08
N SER A 53 -10.63 0.93 2.43
CA SER A 53 -10.43 -0.46 2.05
C SER A 53 -10.53 -1.24 3.34
N GLU A 54 -11.58 -2.06 3.45
CA GLU A 54 -11.62 -3.12 4.43
C GLU A 54 -10.26 -3.80 4.33
N ASP A 55 -9.68 -4.05 5.50
CA ASP A 55 -8.57 -4.96 5.68
C ASP A 55 -8.65 -6.04 4.59
N THR A 56 -7.59 -6.28 3.83
CA THR A 56 -7.63 -7.15 2.66
C THR A 56 -7.90 -8.62 3.03
N GLY A 57 -8.47 -8.89 4.22
CA GLY A 57 -8.61 -10.21 4.81
C GLY A 57 -7.26 -10.85 5.07
N GLY A 58 -6.21 -10.05 5.31
CA GLY A 58 -4.84 -10.55 5.36
C GLY A 58 -4.26 -10.97 4.00
N ILE A 59 -4.86 -10.58 2.86
CA ILE A 59 -4.24 -10.85 1.56
C ILE A 59 -3.03 -9.93 1.41
N GLU A 60 -1.85 -10.54 1.53
CA GLU A 60 -0.54 -9.93 1.30
C GLU A 60 -0.44 -9.46 -0.16
N LEU A 61 -0.60 -8.16 -0.39
CA LEU A 61 -0.59 -7.58 -1.74
C LEU A 61 0.78 -7.65 -2.42
N PHE A 62 1.84 -7.90 -1.65
CA PHE A 62 3.23 -7.93 -2.12
C PHE A 62 3.98 -9.22 -1.72
N GLY A 63 3.27 -10.22 -1.18
CA GLY A 63 3.86 -11.51 -0.79
C GLY A 63 4.96 -11.40 0.27
N GLU A 64 4.93 -10.34 1.09
CA GLU A 64 5.84 -10.17 2.22
C GLU A 64 5.39 -11.12 3.33
N THR A 65 6.02 -12.29 3.41
CA THR A 65 5.73 -13.30 4.43
C THR A 65 6.02 -12.74 5.82
N THR A 66 5.01 -12.53 6.65
CA THR A 66 5.17 -12.19 8.08
C THR A 66 5.64 -13.39 8.93
N GLY A 67 6.55 -14.21 8.40
CA GLY A 67 6.92 -15.52 8.94
C GLY A 67 8.32 -15.63 9.55
N ASP A 68 9.19 -14.62 9.44
CA ASP A 68 10.62 -14.76 9.79
C ASP A 68 11.05 -14.01 11.07
N THR A 69 10.12 -13.54 11.90
CA THR A 69 10.46 -12.98 13.22
C THR A 69 9.54 -13.51 14.32
N SER A 70 9.58 -14.81 14.58
CA SER A 70 9.33 -15.31 15.94
C SER A 70 10.70 -15.57 16.58
N ASP A 71 11.22 -14.54 17.25
CA ASP A 71 12.28 -14.70 18.25
C ASP A 71 11.81 -15.76 19.26
N GLU A 72 12.69 -16.71 19.55
CA GLU A 72 12.51 -17.77 20.54
C GLU A 72 12.21 -17.16 21.93
N GLU A 73 11.29 -17.75 22.70
CA GLU A 73 11.45 -17.99 24.14
C GLU A 73 10.25 -18.76 24.76
N ASP A 74 10.62 -19.93 25.29
CA ASP A 74 10.17 -20.61 26.51
C ASP A 74 8.97 -21.57 26.61
N GLU A 75 9.33 -22.68 27.27
CA GLU A 75 8.71 -23.96 27.57
C GLU A 75 7.39 -23.89 28.37
N GLU A 76 6.51 -24.89 28.19
CA GLU A 76 6.18 -25.86 29.25
C GLU A 76 5.20 -26.91 28.70
N ASP A 77 5.69 -28.15 28.61
CA ASP A 77 4.91 -29.37 28.45
C ASP A 77 3.86 -29.50 29.57
N LYS A 78 2.58 -29.69 29.20
CA LYS A 78 1.55 -30.21 30.10
C LYS A 78 0.77 -31.34 29.43
N ASP A 79 1.24 -32.56 29.68
CA ASP A 79 0.43 -33.77 29.61
C ASP A 79 -0.49 -33.86 30.83
N GLU A 80 -1.80 -33.90 30.59
CA GLU A 80 -2.80 -34.61 31.43
C GLU A 80 -3.74 -35.43 30.53
#